data_AF-A0A7G8V5N2-F1
#
_entry.id   AF-A0A7G8V5N2-F1
#
_cell.length_a   1.000
_cell.length_b   1.000
_cell.length_c   1.000
_cell.angle_alpha   90.00
_cell.angle_beta   90.00
_cell.angle_gamma   90.00
#
_symmetry.space_group_name_H-M   'P 1'
#
loop_
_entity.id
_entity.type
_entity.pdbx_description
1 polymer ?
#
loop_
_entity_poly.entity_id
_entity_poly.type
_entity_poly.pdbx_seq_one_letter_code
_entity_poly.pdbx_strand_id
1 'polypeptide(L)'
;MKPINAQELNKSYRLFVLNFISLIIFAVLCVYLFFAASKFEYALLEKEVKQTDQLLAKRKDINTKFDMILLRFKQLSKYSSINSEEMNNQAIMLEDIQNTNFKIKDIIKKENTPVSSFLLYKKMTEDVSQMAGIQDSLFTTRFQIENVKTQLDACFKTNTTAAKRIRGGRFNR
;
A
#
# COMPACT_ATOMS: atom_id res chain seq x y z
N MET A 1 -27.14 90.35 11.61
CA MET A 1 -26.98 88.91 11.27
C MET A 1 -25.89 88.79 10.21
N LYS A 2 -24.83 88.00 10.46
CA LYS A 2 -23.72 87.85 9.50
C LYS A 2 -24.22 87.17 8.22
N PRO A 3 -23.87 87.67 7.02
CA PRO A 3 -24.27 87.03 5.78
C PRO A 3 -23.62 85.66 5.70
N ILE A 4 -24.44 84.64 5.46
CA ILE A 4 -24.01 83.25 5.30
C ILE A 4 -23.18 83.17 4.02
N ASN A 5 -21.90 82.83 4.15
CA ASN A 5 -21.01 82.63 3.02
C ASN A 5 -21.36 81.29 2.33
N ALA A 6 -22.39 81.30 1.50
CA ALA A 6 -22.95 80.13 0.83
C ALA A 6 -21.94 79.37 -0.05
N GLN A 7 -20.88 80.04 -0.53
CA GLN A 7 -19.83 79.40 -1.33
C GLN A 7 -18.92 78.46 -0.51
N GLU A 8 -18.51 78.88 0.70
CA GLU A 8 -17.72 78.03 1.60
C GLU A 8 -18.52 76.83 2.10
N LEU A 9 -19.82 77.03 2.36
CA LEU A 9 -20.73 75.98 2.77
C LEU A 9 -20.87 74.90 1.68
N ASN A 10 -21.11 75.31 0.42
CA ASN A 10 -21.24 74.39 -0.71
C ASN A 10 -19.94 73.63 -1.02
N LYS A 11 -18.77 74.29 -0.89
CA LYS A 11 -17.46 73.65 -1.08
C LYS A 11 -17.21 72.58 -0.01
N SER A 12 -17.48 72.91 1.25
CA SER A 12 -17.34 71.97 2.37
C SER A 12 -18.31 70.80 2.26
N TYR A 13 -19.55 71.05 1.82
CA TYR A 13 -20.55 70.01 1.60
C TYR A 13 -20.16 69.05 0.46
N ARG A 14 -19.64 69.57 -0.66
CA ARG A 14 -19.10 68.72 -1.75
C ARG A 14 -17.93 67.86 -1.29
N LEU A 15 -17.02 68.42 -0.49
CA LEU A 15 -15.88 67.67 0.07
C LEU A 15 -16.37 66.56 1.00
N PHE A 16 -17.35 66.86 1.86
CA PHE A 16 -17.97 65.87 2.75
C PHE A 16 -18.62 64.73 1.96
N VAL A 17 -19.42 65.05 0.93
CA VAL A 17 -20.08 64.06 0.07
C VAL A 17 -19.05 63.19 -0.66
N LEU A 18 -17.96 63.76 -1.19
CA LEU A 18 -16.89 63.00 -1.83
C LEU A 18 -16.20 62.03 -0.86
N ASN A 19 -15.86 62.50 0.35
CA ASN A 19 -15.27 61.66 1.38
C ASN A 19 -16.23 60.55 1.81
N PHE A 20 -17.52 60.85 1.95
CA PHE A 20 -18.54 59.87 2.32
C PHE A 20 -18.72 58.79 1.24
N ILE A 21 -18.75 59.17 -0.04
CA ILE A 21 -18.80 58.23 -1.17
C ILE A 21 -17.53 57.37 -1.21
N SER A 22 -16.36 57.98 -1.04
CA SER A 22 -15.08 57.25 -0.98
C SER A 22 -15.09 56.21 0.14
N LEU A 23 -15.61 56.56 1.31
CA LEU A 23 -15.72 55.66 2.46
C LEU A 23 -16.68 54.49 2.20
N ILE A 24 -17.81 54.75 1.52
CA ILE A 24 -18.74 53.70 1.09
C ILE A 24 -18.07 52.75 0.09
N ILE A 25 -17.39 53.29 -0.93
CA ILE A 25 -16.68 52.47 -1.93
C ILE A 25 -15.62 51.61 -1.24
N PHE A 26 -14.84 52.19 -0.34
CA PHE A 26 -13.82 51.47 0.41
C PHE A 26 -14.43 50.35 1.27
N ALA A 27 -15.54 50.62 1.97
CA ALA A 27 -16.25 49.61 2.75
C ALA A 27 -16.74 48.44 1.88
N VAL A 28 -17.35 48.74 0.72
CA VAL A 28 -17.79 47.71 -0.24
C VAL A 28 -16.60 46.90 -0.76
N LEU A 29 -15.48 47.56 -1.04
CA LEU A 29 -14.27 46.91 -1.54
C LEU A 29 -13.64 45.99 -0.48
N CYS A 30 -13.63 46.39 0.80
CA CYS A 30 -13.21 45.52 1.91
C CYS A 30 -14.05 44.25 2.00
N VAL A 31 -15.38 44.39 1.92
CA VAL A 31 -16.29 43.23 1.95
C VAL A 31 -16.06 42.32 0.73
N TYR A 32 -15.87 42.92 -0.45
CA TYR A 32 -15.56 42.16 -1.66
C TYR A 32 -14.25 41.37 -1.53
N LEU A 33 -13.17 42.02 -1.08
CA LEU A 33 -11.87 41.38 -0.87
C LEU A 33 -11.95 40.27 0.18
N PHE A 34 -12.71 40.47 1.25
CA PHE A 34 -12.94 39.44 2.26
C PHE A 34 -13.55 38.19 1.64
N PHE A 35 -14.65 38.31 0.89
CA PHE A 35 -15.27 37.16 0.23
C PHE A 35 -14.37 36.53 -0.84
N ALA A 36 -13.60 37.33 -1.57
CA ALA A 36 -12.66 36.83 -2.56
C ALA A 36 -11.53 36.00 -1.90
N ALA A 37 -10.96 36.51 -0.80
CA ALA A 37 -9.95 35.80 -0.02
C ALA A 37 -10.51 34.50 0.57
N SER A 38 -11.70 34.55 1.19
CA SER A 38 -12.34 33.34 1.72
C SER A 38 -12.55 32.28 0.65
N LYS A 39 -13.05 32.64 -0.53
CA LYS A 39 -13.23 31.67 -1.64
C LYS A 39 -11.92 31.02 -2.06
N PHE A 40 -10.84 31.80 -2.11
CA PHE A 40 -9.52 31.29 -2.45
C PHE A 40 -9.00 30.32 -1.38
N GLU A 41 -9.13 30.66 -0.10
CA GLU A 41 -8.76 29.78 1.02
C GLU A 41 -9.57 28.49 1.02
N TYR A 42 -10.89 28.55 0.78
CA TYR A 42 -11.73 27.35 0.68
C TYR A 42 -11.29 26.43 -0.47
N ALA A 43 -10.97 27.00 -1.63
CA ALA A 43 -10.50 26.22 -2.78
C ALA A 43 -9.13 25.58 -2.51
N LEU A 44 -8.23 26.30 -1.82
CA LEU A 44 -6.93 25.76 -1.42
C LEU A 44 -7.10 24.62 -0.42
N LEU A 45 -7.95 24.80 0.60
CA LEU A 45 -8.25 23.80 1.60
C LEU A 45 -8.88 22.54 0.98
N GLU A 46 -9.85 22.70 0.08
CA GLU A 46 -10.46 21.57 -0.62
C GLU A 46 -9.43 20.76 -1.41
N LYS A 47 -8.46 21.44 -2.03
CA LYS A 47 -7.38 20.78 -2.77
C LYS A 47 -6.47 19.98 -1.83
N GLU A 48 -6.08 20.54 -0.68
CA GLU A 48 -5.25 19.83 0.30
C GLU A 48 -5.97 18.64 0.92
N VAL A 49 -7.27 18.78 1.22
CA VAL A 49 -8.11 17.69 1.73
C VAL A 49 -8.17 16.56 0.70
N LYS A 50 -8.45 16.87 -0.58
CA LYS A 50 -8.48 15.86 -1.65
C LYS A 50 -7.15 15.14 -1.81
N GLN A 51 -6.03 15.86 -1.73
CA GLN A 51 -4.70 15.24 -1.79
C GLN A 51 -4.44 14.31 -0.60
N THR A 52 -4.85 14.73 0.60
CA THR A 52 -4.73 13.93 1.82
C THR A 52 -5.59 12.67 1.74
N ASP A 53 -6.84 12.79 1.29
CA ASP A 53 -7.75 11.66 1.13
C ASP A 53 -7.23 10.65 0.10
N GLN A 54 -6.67 11.13 -1.01
CA GLN A 54 -6.03 10.28 -2.00
C GLN A 54 -4.83 9.52 -1.41
N LEU A 55 -4.01 10.19 -0.60
CA LEU A 55 -2.88 9.56 0.08
C LEU A 55 -3.36 8.49 1.09
N LEU A 56 -4.39 8.80 1.88
CA LEU A 56 -4.98 7.87 2.85
C LEU A 56 -5.60 6.66 2.16
N ALA A 57 -6.33 6.86 1.06
CA ALA A 57 -6.90 5.77 0.27
C ALA A 57 -5.82 4.83 -0.26
N LYS A 58 -4.71 5.37 -0.78
CA LYS A 58 -3.57 4.57 -1.24
C LYS A 58 -2.93 3.78 -0.09
N ARG A 59 -2.70 4.41 1.07
CA ARG A 59 -2.15 3.71 2.26
C ARG A 59 -3.06 2.58 2.70
N LYS A 60 -4.38 2.80 2.70
CA LYS A 60 -5.37 1.78 3.04
C LYS A 60 -5.33 0.61 2.06
N ASP A 61 -5.22 0.87 0.76
CA ASP A 61 -5.09 -0.18 -0.25
C ASP A 61 -3.79 -0.99 -0.05
N ILE A 62 -2.65 -0.33 0.17
CA ILE A 62 -1.37 -1.00 0.46
C ILE A 62 -1.47 -1.89 1.71
N ASN A 63 -2.02 -1.36 2.81
CA ASN A 63 -2.19 -2.12 4.05
C ASN A 63 -3.08 -3.36 3.82
N THR A 64 -4.20 -3.19 3.12
CA THR A 64 -5.12 -4.30 2.81
C THR A 64 -4.43 -5.40 2.01
N LYS A 65 -3.56 -5.03 1.05
CA LYS A 65 -2.76 -6.01 0.30
C LYS A 65 -1.71 -6.71 1.16
N PHE A 66 -1.06 -6.01 2.09
CA PHE A 66 -0.15 -6.64 3.05
C PHE A 66 -0.88 -7.61 3.99
N ASP A 67 -2.10 -7.27 4.44
CA ASP A 67 -2.91 -8.18 5.25
C ASP A 67 -3.27 -9.45 4.49
N MET A 68 -3.59 -9.34 3.19
CA MET A 68 -3.79 -10.49 2.30
C MET A 68 -2.53 -11.34 2.20
N ILE A 69 -1.36 -10.73 1.95
CA ILE A 69 -0.06 -11.43 1.90
C ILE A 69 0.20 -12.18 3.21
N LEU A 70 -0.01 -11.54 4.36
CA LEU A 70 0.17 -12.15 5.67
C LEU A 70 -0.75 -13.35 5.87
N LEU A 71 -2.01 -13.25 5.44
CA LEU A 71 -2.97 -14.34 5.50
C LEU A 71 -2.54 -15.51 4.61
N ARG A 72 -2.01 -15.25 3.41
CA ARG A 72 -1.46 -16.29 2.53
C ARG A 72 -0.25 -16.98 3.14
N PHE A 73 0.69 -16.24 3.74
CA PHE A 73 1.81 -16.86 4.45
C PHE A 73 1.35 -17.73 5.64
N LYS A 74 0.33 -17.29 6.38
CA LYS A 74 -0.28 -18.10 7.45
C LYS A 74 -0.99 -19.36 6.92
N GLN A 75 -1.46 -19.35 5.68
CA GLN A 75 -2.01 -20.54 5.03
C GLN A 75 -0.87 -21.47 4.59
N LEU A 76 0.18 -20.93 3.97
CA LEU A 76 1.37 -21.66 3.54
C LEU A 76 2.05 -22.40 4.72
N SER A 77 2.08 -21.81 5.91
CA SER A 77 2.68 -22.45 7.09
C SER A 77 1.90 -23.64 7.64
N LYS A 78 0.61 -23.78 7.29
CA LYS A 78 -0.22 -24.90 7.74
C LYS A 78 -0.05 -26.16 6.89
N TYR A 79 0.50 -26.04 5.69
CA TYR A 79 0.72 -27.20 4.84
C TYR A 79 1.94 -27.99 5.33
N SER A 80 1.71 -29.26 5.66
CA SER A 80 2.77 -30.19 6.07
C SER A 80 2.85 -31.42 5.18
N SER A 81 1.91 -31.64 4.26
CA SER A 81 1.84 -32.86 3.46
C SER A 81 2.42 -32.63 2.06
N ILE A 82 3.15 -33.62 1.55
CA ILE A 82 3.78 -33.61 0.23
C ILE A 82 2.87 -34.43 -0.69
N ASN A 83 1.63 -33.94 -0.88
CA ASN A 83 0.73 -34.44 -1.90
C ASN A 83 0.75 -33.48 -3.10
N SER A 84 0.60 -34.00 -4.32
CA SER A 84 0.66 -33.21 -5.56
C SER A 84 -0.37 -32.05 -5.60
N GLU A 85 -1.54 -32.27 -5.02
CA GLU A 85 -2.58 -31.25 -4.90
C GLU A 85 -2.20 -30.11 -3.93
N GLU A 86 -1.63 -30.45 -2.76
CA GLU A 86 -1.13 -29.46 -1.81
C GLU A 86 0.06 -28.69 -2.36
N MET A 87 0.94 -29.36 -3.10
CA MET A 87 2.08 -28.74 -3.78
C MET A 87 1.62 -27.70 -4.81
N ASN A 88 0.63 -28.03 -5.64
CA ASN A 88 0.07 -27.09 -6.61
C ASN A 88 -0.58 -25.89 -5.92
N ASN A 89 -1.35 -26.13 -4.85
CA ASN A 89 -1.99 -25.07 -4.07
C ASN A 89 -0.96 -24.14 -3.41
N GLN A 90 0.15 -24.67 -2.89
CA GLN A 90 1.24 -23.88 -2.33
C GLN A 90 1.91 -23.00 -3.39
N ALA A 91 2.17 -23.54 -4.59
CA ALA A 91 2.75 -22.77 -5.70
C ALA A 91 1.83 -21.60 -6.12
N ILE A 92 0.52 -21.86 -6.26
CA ILE A 92 -0.48 -20.83 -6.57
C ILE A 92 -0.52 -19.75 -5.48
N MET A 93 -0.47 -20.13 -4.21
CA MET A 93 -0.44 -19.16 -3.11
C MET A 93 0.83 -18.31 -3.10
N LEU A 94 1.98 -18.91 -3.43
CA LEU A 94 3.24 -18.19 -3.51
C LEU A 94 3.24 -17.18 -4.68
N GLU A 95 2.69 -17.59 -5.82
CA GLU A 95 2.50 -16.71 -6.98
C GLU A 95 1.56 -15.54 -6.65
N ASP A 96 0.44 -15.80 -5.95
CA ASP A 96 -0.49 -14.75 -5.49
C ASP A 96 0.21 -13.74 -4.55
N ILE A 97 1.07 -14.21 -3.65
CA ILE A 97 1.90 -13.35 -2.79
C ILE A 97 2.83 -12.48 -3.64
N GLN A 98 3.55 -13.07 -4.59
CA GLN A 98 4.51 -12.34 -5.43
C GLN A 98 3.80 -11.31 -6.32
N ASN A 99 2.67 -11.68 -6.93
CA ASN A 99 1.85 -10.79 -7.76
C ASN A 99 1.27 -9.64 -6.94
N THR A 100 0.78 -9.91 -5.73
CA THR A 100 0.28 -8.87 -4.81
C THR A 100 1.40 -7.94 -4.38
N ASN A 101 2.58 -8.48 -4.07
CA ASN A 101 3.76 -7.69 -3.72
C ASN A 101 4.24 -6.80 -4.89
N PHE A 102 4.18 -7.31 -6.12
CA PHE A 102 4.50 -6.53 -7.33
C PHE A 102 3.54 -5.35 -7.50
N LYS A 103 2.23 -5.57 -7.32
CA LYS A 103 1.23 -4.49 -7.35
C LYS A 103 1.50 -3.42 -6.30
N ILE A 104 1.92 -3.80 -5.09
CA ILE A 104 2.32 -2.84 -4.05
C ILE A 104 3.55 -2.04 -4.50
N LYS A 105 4.59 -2.70 -5.03
CA LYS A 105 5.78 -2.03 -5.56
C LYS A 105 5.44 -1.03 -6.67
N ASP A 106 4.50 -1.35 -7.54
CA ASP A 106 4.03 -0.43 -8.59
C ASP A 106 3.30 0.80 -8.03
N ILE A 107 2.48 0.62 -6.99
CA ILE A 107 1.84 1.75 -6.30
C ILE A 107 2.89 2.65 -5.66
N ILE A 108 3.88 2.07 -4.98
CA ILE A 108 4.98 2.81 -4.33
C ILE A 108 5.82 3.55 -5.37
N LYS A 109 6.18 2.91 -6.50
CA LYS A 109 6.99 3.54 -7.56
C LYS A 109 6.31 4.74 -8.23
N LYS A 110 4.98 4.68 -8.38
CA LYS A 110 4.20 5.80 -8.93
C LYS A 110 4.15 7.00 -7.98
N GLU A 111 4.48 6.77 -6.71
CA GLU A 111 4.43 7.78 -5.67
C GLU A 111 5.84 8.33 -5.40
N ASN A 112 6.17 9.47 -6.03
CA ASN A 112 7.45 10.16 -5.84
C ASN A 112 7.51 11.00 -4.54
N THR A 113 6.51 10.91 -3.66
CA THR A 113 6.50 11.72 -2.43
C THR A 113 7.41 11.09 -1.37
N PRO A 114 8.36 11.86 -0.78
CA PRO A 114 9.32 11.36 0.21
C PRO A 114 8.67 11.22 1.60
N VAL A 115 7.51 10.57 1.70
CA VAL A 115 6.82 10.36 2.97
C VAL A 115 7.36 9.10 3.63
N SER A 116 7.76 9.22 4.91
CA SER A 116 8.36 8.13 5.71
C SER A 116 7.59 6.79 5.62
N SER A 117 6.25 6.83 5.52
CA SER A 117 5.41 5.63 5.36
C SER A 117 5.76 4.79 4.12
N PHE A 118 6.09 5.42 2.99
CA PHE A 118 6.41 4.69 1.75
C PHE A 118 7.78 4.02 1.80
N LEU A 119 8.71 4.57 2.59
CA LEU A 119 9.99 3.91 2.86
C LEU A 119 9.78 2.62 3.66
N LEU A 120 8.90 2.66 4.67
CA LEU A 120 8.52 1.46 5.41
C LEU A 120 7.85 0.43 4.50
N TYR A 121 6.89 0.84 3.67
CA TYR A 121 6.25 -0.08 2.72
C TYR A 121 7.25 -0.67 1.73
N LYS A 122 8.20 0.11 1.23
CA LYS A 122 9.28 -0.39 0.37
C LYS A 122 10.06 -1.49 1.07
N LYS A 123 10.51 -1.25 2.30
CA LYS A 123 11.20 -2.26 3.11
C LYS A 123 10.35 -3.52 3.30
N MET A 124 9.07 -3.37 3.64
CA MET A 124 8.15 -4.51 3.78
C MET A 124 8.01 -5.31 2.46
N THR A 125 7.99 -4.65 1.30
CA THR A 125 7.96 -5.38 0.01
C THR A 125 9.24 -6.17 -0.26
N GLU A 126 10.39 -5.70 0.23
CA GLU A 126 11.67 -6.41 0.15
C GLU A 126 11.64 -7.64 1.08
N ASP A 127 11.19 -7.45 2.33
CA ASP A 127 11.03 -8.53 3.32
C ASP A 127 10.08 -9.63 2.81
N VAL A 128 8.94 -9.26 2.22
CA VAL A 128 8.01 -10.23 1.59
C VAL A 128 8.67 -10.99 0.45
N SER A 129 9.51 -10.32 -0.36
CA SER A 129 10.21 -10.98 -1.48
C SER A 129 11.21 -12.02 -0.95
N GLN A 130 11.95 -11.68 0.10
CA GLN A 130 12.89 -12.59 0.76
C GLN A 130 12.15 -13.77 1.38
N MET A 131 11.06 -13.52 2.11
CA MET A 131 10.27 -14.57 2.76
C MET A 131 9.65 -15.53 1.74
N ALA A 132 9.14 -15.03 0.61
CA ALA A 132 8.64 -15.86 -0.47
C ALA A 132 9.75 -16.75 -1.07
N GLY A 133 10.95 -16.20 -1.29
CA GLY A 133 12.09 -16.97 -1.79
C GLY A 133 12.58 -18.05 -0.82
N ILE A 134 12.57 -17.76 0.49
CA ILE A 134 12.87 -18.76 1.52
C ILE A 134 11.82 -19.87 1.51
N GLN A 135 10.53 -19.53 1.40
CA GLN A 135 9.46 -20.51 1.37
C GLN A 135 9.55 -21.44 0.16
N ASP A 136 9.86 -20.90 -1.02
CA ASP A 136 10.09 -21.67 -2.26
C ASP A 136 11.28 -22.63 -2.13
N SER A 137 12.38 -22.13 -1.53
CA SER A 137 13.56 -22.94 -1.27
C SER A 137 13.24 -24.08 -0.30
N LEU A 138 12.54 -23.79 0.81
CA LEU A 138 12.12 -24.80 1.78
C LEU A 138 11.21 -25.86 1.17
N PHE A 139 10.29 -25.46 0.29
CA PHE A 139 9.44 -26.37 -0.46
C PHE A 139 10.26 -27.31 -1.33
N THR A 140 11.18 -26.77 -2.13
CA THR A 140 12.07 -27.54 -3.00
C THR A 140 12.91 -28.53 -2.18
N THR A 141 13.48 -28.09 -1.06
CA THR A 141 14.27 -28.96 -0.17
C THR A 141 13.41 -30.07 0.45
N ARG A 142 12.19 -29.78 0.91
CA ARG A 142 11.29 -30.81 1.44
C ARG A 142 10.94 -31.87 0.40
N PHE A 143 10.65 -31.45 -0.82
CA PHE A 143 10.39 -32.37 -1.92
C PHE A 143 11.58 -33.28 -2.21
N GLN A 144 12.79 -32.71 -2.26
CA GLN A 144 14.02 -33.48 -2.44
C GLN A 144 14.25 -34.50 -1.30
N ILE A 145 14.02 -34.11 -0.04
CA ILE A 145 14.15 -34.99 1.12
C ILE A 145 13.18 -36.18 1.01
N GLU A 146 11.92 -35.95 0.67
CA GLU A 146 10.93 -37.03 0.59
C GLU A 146 11.21 -37.98 -0.58
N ASN A 147 11.69 -37.44 -1.71
CA ASN A 147 12.12 -38.26 -2.83
C ASN A 147 13.31 -39.15 -2.46
N VAL A 148 14.33 -38.59 -1.80
CA VAL A 148 15.48 -39.36 -1.31
C VAL A 148 15.05 -40.43 -0.32
N LYS A 149 14.18 -40.10 0.63
CA LYS A 149 13.63 -41.05 1.61
C LYS A 149 12.89 -42.20 0.92
N THR A 150 12.05 -41.90 -0.07
CA THR A 150 11.31 -42.91 -0.85
C THR A 150 12.26 -43.85 -1.59
N GLN A 151 13.32 -43.32 -2.20
CA GLN A 151 14.36 -44.13 -2.86
C GLN A 151 15.11 -45.02 -1.87
N LEU A 152 15.40 -44.50 -0.67
CA LEU A 152 16.10 -45.21 0.39
C LEU A 152 15.25 -46.35 0.95
N ASP A 153 13.95 -46.12 1.15
CA ASP A 153 12.98 -47.15 1.55
C ASP A 153 12.82 -48.24 0.47
N ALA A 154 12.77 -47.86 -0.80
CA ALA A 154 12.73 -48.81 -1.92
C ALA A 154 14.01 -49.66 -1.98
N CYS A 155 15.17 -49.06 -1.73
CA CYS A 155 16.45 -49.76 -1.62
C CYS A 155 16.45 -50.76 -0.45
N PHE A 156 16.02 -50.34 0.75
CA PHE A 156 15.88 -51.22 1.90
C PHE A 156 14.93 -52.40 1.62
N LYS A 157 13.78 -52.14 0.99
CA LYS A 157 12.82 -53.19 0.63
C LYS A 157 13.41 -54.18 -0.39
N THR A 158 14.17 -53.69 -1.36
CA THR A 158 14.85 -54.54 -2.35
C THR A 158 15.95 -55.37 -1.70
N ASN A 159 16.77 -54.76 -0.85
CA ASN A 159 17.85 -55.43 -0.12
C ASN A 159 17.32 -56.51 0.83
N THR A 160 16.29 -56.21 1.62
CA THR A 160 15.65 -57.21 2.51
C THR A 160 15.03 -58.36 1.73
N THR A 161 14.42 -58.09 0.58
CA THR A 161 13.89 -59.14 -0.31
C THR A 161 15.00 -60.01 -0.90
N ALA A 162 16.11 -59.40 -1.34
CA ALA A 162 17.28 -60.12 -1.84
C ALA A 162 17.94 -60.97 -0.74
N ALA A 163 18.12 -60.42 0.47
CA ALA A 163 18.66 -61.13 1.62
C ALA A 163 17.77 -62.33 2.03
N LYS A 164 16.44 -62.18 2.00
CA LYS A 164 15.49 -63.28 2.22
C LYS A 164 15.63 -64.37 1.15
N ARG A 165 15.75 -64.00 -0.13
CA ARG A 165 15.96 -64.97 -1.23
C ARG A 165 17.29 -65.73 -1.10
N ILE A 166 18.38 -65.05 -0.75
CA ILE A 166 19.69 -65.68 -0.54
C ILE A 166 19.66 -66.65 0.65
N ARG A 167 19.00 -66.29 1.75
CA ARG A 167 18.83 -67.18 2.92
C ARG A 167 17.92 -68.38 2.63
N GLY A 168 16.86 -68.21 1.82
CA GLY A 168 15.96 -69.30 1.41
C GLY A 168 16.54 -70.23 0.35
N GLY A 169 17.46 -69.76 -0.50
CA GLY A 169 18.10 -70.56 -1.55
C GLY A 169 19.21 -71.50 -1.07
N ARG A 170 19.64 -71.39 0.20
CA ARG A 170 20.75 -72.20 0.74
C ARG A 170 20.30 -73.55 1.35
N PHE A 171 18.99 -73.83 1.37
CA PHE A 171 18.43 -75.08 1.93
C PHE A 171 17.62 -75.93 0.92
N ASN A 172 17.53 -75.52 -0.35
CA ASN A 172 16.93 -76.34 -1.41
C ASN A 172 17.98 -76.71 -2.46
N ARG A 173 18.91 -77.59 -2.06
CA ARG A 173 19.65 -78.42 -3.00
C ARG A 173 19.90 -79.79 -2.40
#